data_AF-A0A5J4KK69-F1
#
_entry.id   AF-A0A5J4KK69-F1
#
_cell.length_a   1.000
_cell.length_b   1.000
_cell.length_c   1.000
_cell.angle_alpha   90.00
_cell.angle_beta   90.00
_cell.angle_gamma   90.00
#
_symmetry.space_group_name_H-M   'P 1'
#
loop_
_entity.id
_entity.type
_entity.pdbx_description
1 polymer ?
#
loop_
_entity_poly.entity_id
_entity_poly.type
_entity_poly.pdbx_seq_one_letter_code
_entity_poly.pdbx_strand_id
1 'polypeptide(L)' 'MGKKVSLLILSITITLFFLLVGIYELTRAFHETVSGDNLTAAQVAGWISVILFLLAGVCTLLIVKSDHTNL' A
#
# COMPACT_ATOMS: atom_id res chain seq x y z
N MET A 1 -16.94 -15.35 16.84
CA MET A 1 -17.03 -14.54 15.60
C MET A 1 -16.39 -13.14 15.72
N GLY A 2 -16.50 -12.42 16.84
CA GLY A 2 -15.96 -11.05 16.97
C GLY A 2 -14.45 -10.86 16.70
N LYS A 3 -13.60 -11.85 17.02
CA LYS A 3 -12.15 -11.78 16.73
C LYS A 3 -11.82 -11.81 15.22
N LYS A 4 -12.60 -12.55 14.41
CA LYS A 4 -12.40 -12.62 12.94
C LYS A 4 -12.74 -11.28 12.28
N VAL A 5 -13.85 -10.66 12.71
CA VAL A 5 -14.28 -9.34 12.22
C VAL A 5 -13.28 -8.25 12.60
N SER A 6 -12.75 -8.28 13.82
CA SER A 6 -11.71 -7.34 14.26
C SER A 6 -10.42 -7.46 13.43
N LEU A 7 -10.03 -8.68 13.04
CA LEU A 7 -8.82 -8.92 12.25
C LEU A 7 -8.99 -8.50 10.78
N LEU A 8 -10.18 -8.71 10.21
CA LEU A 8 -10.55 -8.23 8.87
C LEU A 8 -10.54 -6.70 8.80
N ILE A 9 -11.17 -6.03 9.77
CA ILE A 9 -11.20 -4.55 9.84
C ILE A 9 -9.78 -4.00 9.98
N LEU A 10 -8.96 -4.58 10.85
CA LEU A 10 -7.57 -4.16 11.03
C LEU A 10 -6.79 -4.26 9.72
N SER A 11 -6.96 -5.37 8.98
CA SER A 11 -6.24 -5.58 7.73
C SER A 11 -6.70 -4.65 6.61
N ILE A 12 -8.00 -4.35 6.53
CA ILE A 12 -8.55 -3.35 5.60
C ILE A 12 -8.00 -1.96 5.90
N THR A 13 -7.94 -1.56 7.17
CA THR A 13 -7.39 -0.26 7.58
C THR A 13 -5.92 -0.14 7.23
N ILE A 14 -5.12 -1.19 7.47
CA ILE A 14 -3.70 -1.23 7.10
C ILE A 14 -3.54 -1.14 5.57
N THR A 15 -4.37 -1.85 4.82
CA THR A 15 -4.34 -1.82 3.34
C THR A 15 -4.67 -0.43 2.81
N LEU A 16 -5.72 0.22 3.35
CA LEU A 16 -6.09 1.59 3.00
C LEU A 16 -4.98 2.59 3.34
N PHE A 17 -4.34 2.42 4.49
CA PHE A 17 -3.21 3.26 4.89
C PHE A 17 -2.05 3.15 3.90
N PHE A 18 -1.62 1.95 3.54
CA PHE A 18 -0.56 1.76 2.56
C PHE A 18 -0.95 2.26 1.16
N LEU A 19 -2.22 2.12 0.78
CA LEU A 19 -2.72 2.67 -0.48
C LEU A 19 -2.61 4.19 -0.52
N LEU A 20 -3.04 4.88 0.55
CA LEU A 20 -2.97 6.34 0.66
C LEU A 20 -1.52 6.84 0.65
N VAL A 21 -0.62 6.16 1.38
CA VAL A 21 0.82 6.49 1.36
C VAL A 21 1.40 6.25 -0.03
N GLY A 22 1.00 5.18 -0.72
CA GLY A 22 1.43 4.91 -2.09
C GLY A 22 0.99 6.00 -3.08
N ILE A 23 -0.25 6.48 -2.96
CA ILE A 23 -0.76 7.60 -3.78
C ILE A 23 -0.01 8.90 -3.46
N TYR A 24 0.29 9.17 -2.19
CA TYR A 24 1.04 10.35 -1.77
C TYR A 24 2.46 10.36 -2.35
N GLU A 25 3.21 9.26 -2.20
CA GLU A 25 4.57 9.14 -2.75
C GLU A 25 4.58 9.20 -4.28
N LEU A 26 3.58 8.61 -4.94
CA LEU A 26 3.42 8.72 -6.40
C LEU A 26 3.17 10.18 -6.81
N THR A 27 2.26 10.88 -6.13
CA THR A 27 1.94 12.28 -6.42
C THR A 27 3.15 13.18 -6.20
N ARG A 28 3.91 12.94 -5.12
CA ARG A 28 5.16 13.63 -4.82
C ARG A 28 6.22 13.36 -5.89
N ALA A 29 6.38 12.12 -6.33
CA ALA A 29 7.31 11.76 -7.41
C ALA A 29 6.97 12.52 -8.70
N PHE A 30 5.69 12.58 -9.08
CA PHE A 30 5.25 13.36 -10.25
C PHE A 30 5.50 14.85 -10.08
N HIS A 31 5.22 15.41 -8.90
CA HIS A 31 5.45 16.83 -8.64
C HIS A 31 6.94 17.17 -8.73
N GLU A 32 7.81 16.39 -8.10
CA GLU A 32 9.27 16.58 -8.14
C GLU A 32 9.85 16.37 -9.57
N THR A 33 9.27 15.45 -10.36
CA THR A 33 9.65 15.24 -11.77
C THR A 33 9.26 16.42 -12.64
N VAL A 34 8.05 16.96 -12.46
CA VAL A 34 7.52 18.09 -13.23
C VAL A 34 8.20 19.40 -12.85
N SER A 35 8.51 19.59 -11.56
CA SER A 35 9.26 20.75 -11.06
C SER A 35 10.75 20.72 -11.47
N GLY A 36 11.26 19.58 -11.97
CA GLY A 36 12.63 19.45 -12.48
C GLY A 36 13.72 19.52 -11.40
N ASP A 37 13.33 19.48 -10.12
CA ASP A 37 14.21 19.86 -9.01
C ASP A 37 15.15 18.71 -8.62
N ASN A 38 14.73 17.44 -8.72
CA ASN A 38 15.57 16.27 -8.42
C ASN A 38 15.07 14.94 -9.06
N LEU A 39 15.65 14.53 -10.19
CA LEU A 39 15.38 13.24 -10.87
C LEU A 39 15.59 12.00 -9.97
N THR A 40 16.54 12.06 -9.05
CA THR A 40 16.83 10.99 -8.09
C THR A 40 15.74 10.83 -7.05
N ALA A 41 15.17 11.93 -6.56
CA ALA A 41 14.08 11.90 -5.58
C ALA A 41 12.80 11.33 -6.19
N ALA A 42 12.49 11.71 -7.43
CA ALA A 42 11.39 11.12 -8.20
C ALA A 42 11.55 9.61 -8.43
N GLN A 43 12.77 9.14 -8.77
CA GLN A 43 13.04 7.71 -8.91
C GLN A 43 12.86 6.95 -7.60
N VAL A 44 13.37 7.48 -6.48
CA VAL A 44 13.24 6.85 -5.16
C VAL A 44 11.77 6.75 -4.73
N ALA A 45 11.00 7.83 -4.90
CA ALA A 45 9.56 7.83 -4.61
C ALA A 45 8.78 6.85 -5.50
N GLY A 46 9.16 6.73 -6.78
CA GLY A 46 8.62 5.71 -7.69
C GLY A 46 8.87 4.27 -7.20
N TRP A 47 10.08 3.95 -6.75
CA TRP A 47 10.40 2.63 -6.19
C TRP A 47 9.65 2.36 -4.88
N ILE A 48 9.50 3.36 -4.02
CA ILE A 48 8.71 3.26 -2.78
C ILE A 48 7.25 2.94 -3.10
N SER A 49 6.66 3.60 -4.10
CA SER A 49 5.30 3.31 -4.58
C SER A 49 5.13 1.85 -5.02
N VAL A 50 6.09 1.32 -5.79
CA VAL A 50 6.06 -0.09 -6.25
C VAL A 50 6.14 -1.07 -5.08
N ILE A 51 7.00 -0.81 -4.10
CA ILE A 51 7.13 -1.64 -2.90
C ILE A 51 5.83 -1.62 -2.07
N LEU A 52 5.22 -0.45 -1.90
CA LEU A 52 3.95 -0.31 -1.20
C LEU A 52 2.81 -1.04 -1.90
N PHE A 53 2.77 -1.00 -3.24
CA PHE A 53 1.80 -1.73 -4.03
C PHE A 53 1.93 -3.25 -3.86
N LEU A 54 3.17 -3.76 -3.90
CA LEU A 54 3.45 -5.17 -3.65
C LEU A 54 3.03 -5.58 -2.22
N LEU A 55 3.32 -4.74 -1.22
CA LEU A 55 2.95 -4.99 0.16
C LEU A 55 1.42 -5.03 0.34
N ALA A 56 0.70 -4.10 -0.29
CA ALA A 56 -0.76 -4.09 -0.31
C ALA A 56 -1.33 -5.37 -0.94
N GLY A 57 -0.76 -5.83 -2.06
CA GLY A 57 -1.15 -7.08 -2.71
C GLY A 57 -0.91 -8.32 -1.84
N VAL A 58 0.23 -8.37 -1.14
CA VAL A 58 0.51 -9.44 -0.17
C VAL A 58 -0.47 -9.40 0.99
N CYS A 59 -0.79 -8.22 1.53
CA CYS A 59 -1.83 -8.07 2.55
C CYS A 59 -3.20 -8.57 2.06
N THR A 60 -3.62 -8.21 0.84
CA THR A 60 -4.87 -8.71 0.25
C THR A 60 -4.87 -10.23 0.12
N LEU A 61 -3.77 -10.83 -0.36
CA LEU A 61 -3.62 -12.28 -0.44
C LEU A 61 -3.73 -12.96 0.93
N LEU A 62 -3.12 -12.38 1.97
CA LEU A 62 -3.20 -12.88 3.34
C LEU A 62 -4.62 -12.78 3.90
N ILE A 63 -5.35 -11.71 3.58
CA ILE A 63 -6.78 -11.56 3.94
C ILE A 63 -7.60 -12.69 3.30
N VAL A 64 -7.47 -12.87 1.98
CA VAL A 64 -8.22 -13.89 1.23
C VAL A 64 -7.88 -15.29 1.74
N LYS A 65 -6.60 -15.57 2.00
CA LYS A 65 -6.17 -16.86 2.55
C LYS A 65 -6.68 -17.08 3.97
N SER A 66 -6.69 -16.04 4.81
CA SER A 66 -7.27 -16.09 6.17
C SER A 66 -8.77 -16.43 6.15
N ASP A 67 -9.49 -15.97 5.12
CA ASP A 67 -10.91 -16.27 4.93
C ASP A 67 -11.12 -17.71 4.44
N HIS A 68 -10.29 -18.19 3.51
CA HIS A 68 -10.37 -19.57 2.99
C HIS A 68 -9.88 -20.66 3.96
N THR A 69 -8.95 -20.36 4.86
CA THR A 69 -8.44 -21.35 5.86
C THR A 69 -9.39 -21.50 7.06
N ASN A 70 -10.57 -20.86 7.01
CA ASN A 70 -11.57 -20.84 8.07
C ASN A 70 -12.81 -21.70 7.79
N LEU A 71 -12.71 -22.62 6.82
CA LEU A 71 -13.54 -23.82 6.68
C LEU A 71 -12.82 -25.01 7.30
#